data_AF-A0A0C2D1P5-F1
#
_entry.id   AF-A0A0C2D1P5-F1
#
_cell.length_a   1.000
_cell.length_b   1.000
_cell.length_c   1.000
_cell.angle_alpha   90.00
_cell.angle_beta   90.00
_cell.angle_gamma   90.00
#
_symmetry.space_group_name_H-M   'P 1'
#
loop_
_entity.id
_entity.type
_entity.pdbx_description
1 polymer ?
#
loop_
_entity_poly.entity_id
_entity_poly.type
_entity_poly.pdbx_seq_one_letter_code
_entity_poly.pdbx_strand_id
1 'polypeptide(L)'
;MELFESKIEELVDLRDGFFEKFPDGTEAERVKTVREKALLLLEDVPLSEFPRSAERYLQCGRILNACVAYDPRCEEFLSKAVKLDPDALAWLELGICLSKKPDIQFAIECVECSLELERTPRALYTLSMLLRAKLMKTVDAAERVELRKQSSQLAFEAVNLDPTSGTAHSCLGNSLFLEFFNSGQVNPELLTQACNEYRLALQCGKEYRNADLHLNAGAAFRYEENYPEALHHLQLAVKYDPSDVIGSHNRLTSLTQFLSSVALGVQNTGGLRTKRIAEFKTSFPTSLSSVNPFTGHRTVSSFAELSVGPNDGVVVVGRIVSTITHEEGIPVASVAMDGEGDCLAVCVYNCAPSLSFFIGDTIAVADPHVIEVKDLELSASSKVSFRSIRVPNPSKLSRNGCLPKPTQMAPSHLKISAL
;
A
#
# COMPACT_ATOMS: atom_id res chain seq x y z
N MET A 1 16.11 10.60 -34.42
CA MET A 1 15.36 9.76 -33.46
C MET A 1 15.88 10.00 -32.05
N GLU A 2 17.17 9.73 -31.77
CA GLU A 2 17.78 9.89 -30.43
C GLU A 2 17.62 11.28 -29.79
N LEU A 3 17.75 12.36 -30.56
CA LEU A 3 17.57 13.73 -30.04
C LEU A 3 16.15 13.98 -29.50
N PHE A 4 15.11 13.43 -30.14
CA PHE A 4 13.74 13.61 -29.69
C PHE A 4 13.44 12.78 -28.44
N GLU A 5 14.02 11.58 -28.34
CA GLU A 5 13.88 10.77 -27.14
C GLU A 5 14.49 11.43 -25.92
N SER A 6 15.71 11.95 -26.06
CA SER A 6 16.35 12.69 -24.98
C SER A 6 15.51 13.89 -24.53
N LYS A 7 14.90 14.63 -25.46
CA LYS A 7 14.00 15.76 -25.11
C LYS A 7 12.69 15.31 -24.42
N ILE A 8 12.13 14.15 -24.80
CA ILE A 8 10.96 13.58 -24.12
C ILE A 8 11.34 13.10 -22.71
N GLU A 9 12.49 12.46 -22.55
CA GLU A 9 13.02 12.06 -21.23
C GLU A 9 13.24 13.28 -20.31
N GLU A 10 13.76 14.38 -20.84
CA GLU A 10 13.86 15.64 -20.07
C GLU A 10 12.50 16.19 -19.64
N LEU A 11 11.47 16.02 -20.48
CA LEU A 11 10.10 16.45 -20.17
C LEU A 11 9.50 15.57 -19.06
N VAL A 12 9.73 14.27 -19.11
CA VAL A 12 9.35 13.31 -18.06
C VAL A 12 10.11 13.60 -16.76
N ASP A 13 11.43 13.85 -16.82
CA ASP A 13 12.23 14.23 -15.64
C ASP A 13 11.76 15.54 -15.01
N LEU A 14 11.36 16.52 -15.83
CA LEU A 14 10.75 17.76 -15.35
C LEU A 14 9.42 17.48 -14.63
N ARG A 15 8.58 16.60 -15.17
CA ARG A 15 7.29 16.24 -14.58
C ARG A 15 7.44 15.51 -13.26
N ASP A 16 8.30 14.51 -13.20
CA ASP A 16 8.44 13.62 -12.04
C ASP A 16 9.35 14.23 -10.97
N GLY A 17 10.34 15.02 -11.37
CA GLY A 17 11.24 15.75 -10.46
C GLY A 17 10.79 17.17 -10.13
N PHE A 18 9.56 17.57 -10.46
CA PHE A 18 9.11 18.95 -10.31
C PHE A 18 9.25 19.46 -8.87
N PHE A 19 8.75 18.70 -7.89
CA PHE A 19 8.76 19.10 -6.47
C PHE A 19 10.13 19.00 -5.80
N GLU A 20 11.14 18.43 -6.47
CA GLU A 20 12.53 18.55 -6.00
C GLU A 20 13.13 19.91 -6.36
N LYS A 21 12.78 20.42 -7.55
CA LYS A 21 13.24 21.72 -8.05
C LYS A 21 12.41 22.87 -7.48
N PHE A 22 11.13 22.61 -7.22
CA PHE A 22 10.17 23.57 -6.69
C PHE A 22 9.42 22.98 -5.49
N PRO A 23 10.05 22.91 -4.30
CA PRO A 23 9.45 22.26 -3.12
C PRO A 23 8.11 22.87 -2.67
N ASP A 24 7.94 24.17 -2.87
CA ASP A 24 6.71 24.90 -2.54
C ASP A 24 5.76 25.03 -3.74
N GLY A 25 6.07 24.35 -4.85
CA GLY A 25 5.28 24.39 -6.07
C GLY A 25 3.94 23.65 -5.93
N THR A 26 2.95 24.08 -6.69
CA THR A 26 1.62 23.46 -6.74
C THR A 26 1.49 22.49 -7.91
N GLU A 27 0.53 21.57 -7.82
CA GLU A 27 0.21 20.68 -8.94
C GLU A 27 -0.20 21.45 -10.20
N ALA A 28 -0.91 22.57 -10.05
CA ALA A 28 -1.28 23.43 -11.16
C ALA A 28 -0.06 24.03 -11.87
N GLU A 29 0.96 24.45 -11.12
CA GLU A 29 2.22 24.94 -11.67
C GLU A 29 3.02 23.84 -12.36
N ARG A 30 3.04 22.62 -11.79
CA ARG A 30 3.65 21.45 -12.42
C ARG A 30 3.02 21.16 -13.77
N VAL A 31 1.69 21.03 -13.79
CA VAL A 31 0.91 20.76 -15.01
C VAL A 31 1.14 21.86 -16.05
N LYS A 32 1.11 23.13 -15.64
CA LYS A 32 1.36 24.27 -16.53
C LYS A 32 2.77 24.24 -17.12
N THR A 33 3.78 24.09 -16.28
CA THR A 33 5.21 24.13 -16.69
C THR A 33 5.53 22.98 -17.65
N VAL A 34 5.08 21.76 -17.33
CA VAL A 34 5.26 20.60 -18.20
C VAL A 34 4.54 20.80 -19.53
N ARG A 35 3.30 21.31 -19.51
CA ARG A 35 2.52 21.57 -20.73
C ARG A 35 3.17 22.63 -21.61
N GLU A 36 3.67 23.72 -21.05
CA GLU A 36 4.37 24.77 -21.80
C GLU A 36 5.63 24.21 -22.49
N LYS A 37 6.46 23.44 -21.77
CA LYS A 37 7.64 22.79 -22.38
C LYS A 37 7.25 21.77 -23.45
N ALA A 38 6.17 21.01 -23.24
CA ALA A 38 5.66 20.05 -24.22
C ALA A 38 5.18 20.73 -25.51
N LEU A 39 4.48 21.87 -25.40
CA LEU A 39 3.99 22.61 -26.57
C LEU A 39 5.14 23.20 -27.40
N LEU A 40 6.18 23.72 -26.76
CA LEU A 40 7.39 24.18 -27.45
C LEU A 40 8.09 23.03 -28.18
N LEU A 41 8.21 21.86 -27.52
CA LEU A 41 8.79 20.67 -28.15
C LEU A 41 7.97 20.15 -29.33
N LEU A 42 6.64 20.35 -29.30
CA LEU A 42 5.75 19.95 -30.38
C LEU A 42 5.98 20.77 -31.66
N GLU A 43 6.37 22.05 -31.53
CA GLU A 43 6.71 22.92 -32.67
C GLU A 43 7.98 22.47 -33.40
N ASP A 44 8.90 21.80 -32.71
CA ASP A 44 10.12 21.24 -33.29
C ASP A 44 9.84 20.02 -34.19
N VAL A 45 8.64 19.42 -34.13
CA VAL A 45 8.30 18.26 -34.95
C VAL A 45 7.80 18.73 -36.32
N PRO A 46 8.50 18.41 -37.44
CA PRO A 46 8.15 18.88 -38.78
C PRO A 46 6.96 18.12 -39.39
N LEU A 47 5.84 18.03 -38.68
CA LEU A 47 4.68 17.25 -39.11
C LEU A 47 4.04 17.79 -40.40
N SER A 48 4.09 19.11 -40.62
CA SER A 48 3.58 19.77 -41.83
C SER A 48 4.37 19.37 -43.09
N GLU A 49 5.67 19.12 -42.96
CA GLU A 49 6.54 18.64 -44.04
C GLU A 49 6.32 17.15 -44.34
N PHE A 50 5.86 16.39 -43.33
CA PHE A 50 5.67 14.94 -43.41
C PHE A 50 4.27 14.50 -42.95
N PRO A 51 3.18 14.92 -43.61
CA PRO A 51 1.81 14.75 -43.10
C PRO A 51 1.29 13.30 -43.10
N ARG A 52 2.04 12.36 -43.68
CA ARG A 52 1.75 10.91 -43.70
C ARG A 52 2.79 10.07 -42.97
N SER A 53 3.63 10.68 -42.14
CA SER A 53 4.64 9.95 -41.37
C SER A 53 4.07 9.47 -40.03
N ALA A 54 3.91 8.16 -39.87
CA ALA A 54 3.51 7.55 -38.60
C ALA A 54 4.47 7.92 -37.47
N GLU A 55 5.78 7.90 -37.74
CA GLU A 55 6.82 8.29 -36.78
C GLU A 55 6.62 9.72 -36.23
N ARG A 56 6.30 10.70 -37.09
CA ARG A 56 6.06 12.08 -36.64
C ARG A 56 4.80 12.21 -35.80
N TYR A 57 3.73 11.51 -36.19
CA TYR A 57 2.52 11.45 -35.38
C TYR A 57 2.78 10.80 -34.01
N LEU A 58 3.56 9.72 -33.96
CA LEU A 58 3.96 9.07 -32.71
C LEU A 58 4.79 10.01 -31.83
N GLN A 59 5.75 10.74 -32.40
CA GLN A 59 6.54 11.77 -31.70
C GLN A 59 5.62 12.82 -31.07
N CYS A 60 4.72 13.42 -31.85
CA CYS A 60 3.75 14.39 -31.35
C CYS A 60 2.88 13.83 -30.21
N GLY A 61 2.38 12.61 -30.38
CA GLY A 61 1.61 11.89 -29.38
C GLY A 61 2.38 11.73 -28.08
N ARG A 62 3.61 11.21 -28.13
CA ARG A 62 4.44 10.95 -26.94
C ARG A 62 4.84 12.22 -26.19
N ILE A 63 5.11 13.31 -26.91
CA ILE A 63 5.36 14.64 -26.29
C ILE A 63 4.14 15.06 -25.45
N LEU A 64 2.94 14.97 -26.02
CA LEU A 64 1.72 15.31 -25.27
C LEU A 64 1.40 14.27 -24.19
N ASN A 65 1.76 13.00 -24.39
CA ASN A 65 1.51 11.95 -23.41
C ASN A 65 2.37 12.08 -22.15
N ALA A 66 3.50 12.80 -22.23
CA ALA A 66 4.29 13.18 -21.07
C ALA A 66 3.50 14.10 -20.11
N CYS A 67 2.53 14.87 -20.60
CA CYS A 67 1.64 15.66 -19.73
C CYS A 67 0.74 14.76 -18.87
N VAL A 68 0.46 15.20 -17.64
CA VAL A 68 -0.35 14.44 -16.66
C VAL A 68 -1.80 14.27 -17.14
N ALA A 69 -2.41 15.37 -17.58
CA ALA A 69 -3.81 15.38 -18.01
C ALA A 69 -4.00 14.79 -19.42
N TYR A 70 -5.20 14.25 -19.69
CA TYR A 70 -5.63 13.86 -21.01
C TYR A 70 -5.64 15.06 -21.99
N ASP A 71 -5.18 14.85 -23.22
CA ASP A 71 -5.26 15.83 -24.30
C ASP A 71 -5.84 15.15 -25.57
N PRO A 72 -6.96 15.64 -26.13
CA PRO A 72 -7.56 15.03 -27.32
C PRO A 72 -6.66 15.07 -28.55
N ARG A 73 -5.71 16.02 -28.63
CA ARG A 73 -4.72 16.06 -29.73
C ARG A 73 -3.73 14.90 -29.62
N CYS A 74 -3.42 14.47 -28.40
CA CYS A 74 -2.60 13.28 -28.16
C CYS A 74 -3.29 12.04 -28.74
N GLU A 75 -4.57 11.84 -28.40
CA GLU A 75 -5.40 10.74 -28.93
C GLU A 75 -5.46 10.80 -30.47
N GLU A 76 -5.67 11.99 -31.06
CA GLU A 76 -5.70 12.17 -32.51
C GLU A 76 -4.37 11.79 -33.18
N PHE A 77 -3.25 12.28 -32.67
CA PHE A 77 -1.93 11.98 -33.21
C PHE A 77 -1.61 10.49 -33.10
N LEU A 78 -1.81 9.89 -31.94
CA LEU A 78 -1.54 8.47 -31.73
C LEU A 78 -2.47 7.58 -32.56
N SER A 79 -3.75 7.95 -32.69
CA SER A 79 -4.71 7.28 -33.58
C SER A 79 -4.30 7.35 -35.05
N LYS A 80 -3.67 8.45 -35.50
CA LYS A 80 -3.12 8.56 -36.85
C LYS A 80 -1.85 7.73 -37.02
N ALA A 81 -0.98 7.69 -36.00
CA ALA A 81 0.22 6.85 -36.02
C ALA A 81 -0.15 5.38 -36.24
N VAL A 82 -1.01 4.80 -35.39
CA VAL A 82 -1.43 3.39 -35.51
C VAL A 82 -2.15 3.08 -36.82
N LYS A 83 -2.87 4.05 -37.41
CA LYS A 83 -3.56 3.86 -38.70
C LYS A 83 -2.61 3.87 -39.90
N LEU A 84 -1.53 4.65 -39.82
CA LEU A 84 -0.54 4.76 -40.89
C LEU A 84 0.45 3.61 -40.86
N ASP A 85 0.90 3.24 -39.66
CA ASP A 85 1.82 2.12 -39.42
C ASP A 85 1.50 1.52 -38.03
N PRO A 86 0.78 0.38 -37.97
CA PRO A 86 0.49 -0.28 -36.71
C PRO A 86 1.77 -0.82 -36.06
N ASP A 87 2.35 -0.09 -35.12
CA ASP A 87 3.51 -0.50 -34.34
C ASP A 87 3.19 -0.70 -32.85
N ALA A 88 3.98 -1.56 -32.18
CA ALA A 88 3.75 -1.92 -30.79
C ALA A 88 3.82 -0.70 -29.85
N LEU A 89 4.73 0.25 -30.10
CA LEU A 89 4.90 1.43 -29.26
C LEU A 89 3.75 2.42 -29.46
N ALA A 90 3.26 2.65 -30.69
CA ALA A 90 2.11 3.52 -30.93
C ALA A 90 0.83 2.99 -30.29
N TRP A 91 0.59 1.68 -30.36
CA TRP A 91 -0.53 1.05 -29.65
C TRP A 91 -0.42 1.23 -28.13
N LEU A 92 0.77 1.02 -27.56
CA LEU A 92 1.03 1.23 -26.15
C LEU A 92 0.80 2.69 -25.73
N GLU A 93 1.36 3.64 -26.47
CA GLU A 93 1.20 5.07 -26.17
C GLU A 93 -0.24 5.54 -26.31
N LEU A 94 -0.99 5.01 -27.30
CA LEU A 94 -2.42 5.25 -27.43
C LEU A 94 -3.18 4.70 -26.22
N GLY A 95 -2.85 3.49 -25.77
CA GLY A 95 -3.39 2.90 -24.54
C GLY A 95 -3.15 3.76 -23.31
N ILE A 96 -1.91 4.24 -23.11
CA ILE A 96 -1.56 5.15 -22.00
C ILE A 96 -2.29 6.50 -22.11
N CYS A 97 -2.48 7.03 -23.32
CA CYS A 97 -3.25 8.25 -23.52
C CYS A 97 -4.71 8.04 -23.11
N LEU A 98 -5.32 6.93 -23.56
CA LEU A 98 -6.71 6.60 -23.26
C LEU A 98 -6.93 6.24 -21.79
N SER A 99 -5.93 5.72 -21.08
CA SER A 99 -6.04 5.39 -19.65
C SER A 99 -6.23 6.62 -18.76
N LYS A 100 -5.97 7.83 -19.28
CA LYS A 100 -6.25 9.11 -18.59
C LYS A 100 -7.74 9.47 -18.61
N LYS A 101 -8.58 8.73 -19.36
CA LYS A 101 -10.04 8.90 -19.37
C LYS A 101 -10.68 7.99 -18.30
N PRO A 102 -11.90 8.30 -17.83
CA PRO A 102 -12.59 7.47 -16.84
C PRO A 102 -12.91 6.04 -17.32
N ASP A 103 -13.16 5.88 -18.61
CA ASP A 103 -13.37 4.58 -19.28
C ASP A 103 -12.04 4.07 -19.85
N ILE A 104 -11.58 2.95 -19.31
CA ILE A 104 -10.28 2.35 -19.62
C ILE A 104 -10.41 1.13 -20.55
N GLN A 105 -11.60 0.79 -21.04
CA GLN A 105 -11.79 -0.41 -21.86
C GLN A 105 -10.99 -0.32 -23.18
N PHE A 106 -11.08 0.80 -23.89
CA PHE A 106 -10.27 1.04 -25.09
C PHE A 106 -8.77 1.15 -24.79
N ALA A 107 -8.39 1.59 -23.58
CA ALA A 107 -6.98 1.60 -23.17
C ALA A 107 -6.44 0.17 -23.06
N ILE A 108 -7.21 -0.74 -22.47
CA ILE A 108 -6.89 -2.18 -22.37
C ILE A 108 -6.70 -2.78 -23.76
N GLU A 109 -7.67 -2.59 -24.65
CA GLU A 109 -7.63 -3.11 -26.02
C GLU A 109 -6.40 -2.62 -26.80
N CYS A 110 -6.03 -1.34 -26.65
CA CYS A 110 -4.83 -0.80 -27.31
C CYS A 110 -3.54 -1.46 -26.77
N VAL A 111 -3.43 -1.68 -25.46
CA VAL A 111 -2.24 -2.34 -24.89
C VAL A 111 -2.22 -3.83 -25.22
N GLU A 112 -3.37 -4.49 -25.34
CA GLU A 112 -3.47 -5.86 -25.86
C GLU A 112 -2.95 -5.94 -27.31
N CYS A 113 -3.38 -5.03 -28.20
CA CYS A 113 -2.83 -4.94 -29.56
C CYS A 113 -1.31 -4.69 -29.57
N SER A 114 -0.79 -3.88 -28.64
CA SER A 114 0.66 -3.70 -28.48
C SER A 114 1.37 -5.02 -28.16
N LEU A 115 0.84 -5.79 -27.20
CA LEU A 115 1.40 -7.07 -26.76
C LEU A 115 1.28 -8.19 -27.81
N GLU A 116 0.29 -8.13 -28.69
CA GLU A 116 0.16 -9.03 -29.84
C GLU A 116 1.29 -8.83 -30.87
N LEU A 117 1.74 -7.57 -31.03
CA LEU A 117 2.84 -7.23 -31.93
C LEU A 117 4.21 -7.48 -31.27
N GLU A 118 4.40 -7.01 -30.05
CA GLU A 118 5.65 -7.18 -29.30
C GLU A 118 5.40 -7.19 -27.78
N ARG A 119 5.88 -8.26 -27.11
CA ARG A 119 5.80 -8.39 -25.66
C ARG A 119 6.91 -7.61 -24.98
N THR A 120 6.69 -6.32 -24.75
CA THR A 120 7.63 -5.45 -24.02
C THR A 120 7.30 -5.39 -22.52
N PRO A 121 8.30 -5.22 -21.62
CA PRO A 121 8.07 -5.01 -20.19
C PRO A 121 7.07 -3.88 -19.91
N ARG A 122 7.19 -2.77 -20.67
CA ARG A 122 6.33 -1.59 -20.55
C ARG A 122 4.87 -1.90 -20.86
N ALA A 123 4.59 -2.64 -21.92
CA ALA A 123 3.23 -3.03 -22.24
C ALA A 123 2.66 -4.02 -21.21
N LEU A 124 3.46 -4.97 -20.72
CA LEU A 124 3.03 -5.95 -19.72
C LEU A 124 2.62 -5.31 -18.39
N TYR A 125 3.47 -4.46 -17.81
CA TYR A 125 3.11 -3.81 -16.55
C TYR A 125 1.97 -2.79 -16.75
N THR A 126 1.89 -2.14 -17.92
CA THR A 126 0.79 -1.21 -18.21
C THR A 126 -0.54 -1.94 -18.26
N LEU A 127 -0.62 -3.08 -18.95
CA LEU A 127 -1.83 -3.89 -18.96
C LEU A 127 -2.17 -4.41 -17.56
N SER A 128 -1.18 -4.88 -16.80
CA SER A 128 -1.37 -5.29 -15.40
C SER A 128 -2.01 -4.17 -14.55
N MET A 129 -1.51 -2.93 -14.65
CA MET A 129 -2.10 -1.77 -13.99
C MET A 129 -3.55 -1.51 -14.40
N LEU A 130 -3.85 -1.57 -15.71
CA LEU A 130 -5.20 -1.36 -16.24
C LEU A 130 -6.19 -2.45 -15.79
N LEU A 131 -5.76 -3.72 -15.77
CA LEU A 131 -6.59 -4.82 -15.28
C LEU A 131 -6.89 -4.67 -13.77
N ARG A 132 -5.94 -4.20 -12.96
CA ARG A 132 -6.22 -3.85 -11.55
C ARG A 132 -7.18 -2.68 -11.44
N ALA A 133 -7.03 -1.64 -12.25
CA ALA A 133 -7.98 -0.51 -12.25
C ALA A 133 -9.40 -0.96 -12.65
N LYS A 134 -9.53 -1.87 -13.63
CA LYS A 134 -10.81 -2.48 -14.02
C LYS A 134 -11.39 -3.32 -12.89
N LEU A 135 -10.56 -4.14 -12.25
CA LEU A 135 -10.92 -4.97 -11.10
C LEU A 135 -11.57 -4.17 -9.97
N MET A 136 -11.11 -2.94 -9.70
CA MET A 136 -11.70 -2.09 -8.65
C MET A 136 -13.16 -1.71 -8.94
N LYS A 137 -13.55 -1.67 -10.22
CA LYS A 137 -14.90 -1.29 -10.69
C LYS A 137 -15.79 -2.50 -11.01
N THR A 138 -15.20 -3.68 -11.23
CA THR A 138 -15.93 -4.91 -11.56
C THR A 138 -16.68 -5.48 -10.36
N VAL A 139 -17.97 -5.79 -10.50
CA VAL A 139 -18.78 -6.40 -9.43
C VAL A 139 -18.78 -7.93 -9.51
N ASP A 140 -18.75 -8.50 -10.72
CA ASP A 140 -18.81 -9.95 -10.92
C ASP A 140 -17.62 -10.68 -10.30
N ALA A 141 -17.89 -11.70 -9.48
CA ALA A 141 -16.85 -12.38 -8.72
C ALA A 141 -15.91 -13.22 -9.60
N ALA A 142 -16.42 -13.83 -10.66
CA ALA A 142 -15.62 -14.68 -11.55
C ALA A 142 -14.68 -13.82 -12.41
N GLU A 143 -15.19 -12.73 -12.99
CA GLU A 143 -14.39 -11.76 -13.72
C GLU A 143 -13.30 -11.16 -12.83
N ARG A 144 -13.63 -10.82 -11.57
CA ARG A 144 -12.63 -10.32 -10.61
C ARG A 144 -11.50 -11.30 -10.34
N VAL A 145 -11.78 -12.61 -10.28
CA VAL A 145 -10.75 -13.64 -10.11
C VAL A 145 -9.84 -13.68 -11.34
N GLU A 146 -10.42 -13.66 -12.53
CA GLU A 146 -9.66 -13.73 -13.78
C GLU A 146 -8.80 -12.49 -14.01
N LEU A 147 -9.36 -11.28 -13.84
CA LEU A 147 -8.61 -10.01 -13.94
C LEU A 147 -7.40 -9.99 -13.01
N ARG A 148 -7.55 -10.49 -11.79
CA ARG A 148 -6.47 -10.51 -10.79
C ARG A 148 -5.37 -11.50 -11.18
N LYS A 149 -5.77 -12.71 -11.61
CA LYS A 149 -4.84 -13.74 -12.08
C LYS A 149 -4.03 -13.23 -13.28
N GLN A 150 -4.69 -12.68 -14.28
CA GLN A 150 -4.05 -12.11 -15.46
C GLN A 150 -3.12 -10.95 -15.10
N SER A 151 -3.57 -10.01 -14.27
CA SER A 151 -2.75 -8.90 -13.76
C SER A 151 -1.46 -9.40 -13.11
N SER A 152 -1.56 -10.39 -12.24
CA SER A 152 -0.40 -10.93 -11.51
C SER A 152 0.58 -11.62 -12.46
N GLN A 153 0.09 -12.40 -13.42
CA GLN A 153 0.92 -13.05 -14.44
C GLN A 153 1.69 -12.03 -15.29
N LEU A 154 1.01 -10.99 -15.75
CA LEU A 154 1.62 -9.91 -16.53
C LEU A 154 2.70 -9.14 -15.73
N ALA A 155 2.43 -8.85 -14.46
CA ALA A 155 3.41 -8.16 -13.61
C ALA A 155 4.66 -9.01 -13.38
N PHE A 156 4.50 -10.30 -13.13
CA PHE A 156 5.60 -11.24 -12.97
C PHE A 156 6.43 -11.37 -14.25
N GLU A 157 5.76 -11.47 -15.40
CA GLU A 157 6.44 -11.52 -16.70
C GLU A 157 7.20 -10.23 -16.99
N ALA A 158 6.64 -9.06 -16.67
CA ALA A 158 7.31 -7.77 -16.85
C ALA A 158 8.64 -7.70 -16.08
N VAL A 159 8.66 -8.14 -14.83
CA VAL A 159 9.88 -8.21 -14.00
C VAL A 159 10.88 -9.21 -14.57
N ASN A 160 10.44 -10.36 -15.07
CA ASN A 160 11.35 -11.34 -15.67
C ASN A 160 12.01 -10.84 -16.96
N LEU A 161 11.27 -10.08 -17.78
CA LEU A 161 11.82 -9.50 -19.02
C LEU A 161 12.76 -8.32 -18.74
N ASP A 162 12.47 -7.52 -17.71
CA ASP A 162 13.35 -6.44 -17.27
C ASP A 162 13.40 -6.34 -15.73
N PRO A 163 14.36 -7.05 -15.10
CA PRO A 163 14.57 -6.99 -13.66
C PRO A 163 15.10 -5.64 -13.15
N THR A 164 15.35 -4.67 -14.04
CA THR A 164 15.80 -3.32 -13.66
C THR A 164 14.65 -2.30 -13.73
N SER A 165 13.46 -2.73 -14.18
CA SER A 165 12.29 -1.86 -14.26
C SER A 165 11.65 -1.68 -12.88
N GLY A 166 11.80 -0.48 -12.31
CA GLY A 166 11.18 -0.16 -11.03
C GLY A 166 9.65 -0.17 -11.10
N THR A 167 9.08 0.25 -12.23
CA THR A 167 7.63 0.20 -12.45
C THR A 167 7.10 -1.24 -12.54
N ALA A 168 7.85 -2.18 -13.13
CA ALA A 168 7.47 -3.59 -13.15
C ALA A 168 7.45 -4.18 -11.73
N HIS A 169 8.49 -3.94 -10.94
CA HIS A 169 8.56 -4.34 -9.53
C HIS A 169 7.42 -3.73 -8.71
N SER A 170 7.13 -2.43 -8.87
CA SER A 170 5.98 -1.77 -8.22
C SER A 170 4.65 -2.43 -8.58
N CYS A 171 4.47 -2.83 -9.85
CA CYS A 171 3.26 -3.49 -10.30
C CYS A 171 3.13 -4.92 -9.74
N LEU A 172 4.25 -5.64 -9.59
CA LEU A 172 4.29 -6.95 -8.98
C LEU A 172 4.01 -6.87 -7.48
N GLY A 173 4.62 -5.92 -6.76
CA GLY A 173 4.34 -5.65 -5.35
C GLY A 173 2.86 -5.38 -5.09
N ASN A 174 2.23 -4.55 -5.92
CA ASN A 174 0.78 -4.30 -5.87
C ASN A 174 -0.05 -5.57 -6.08
N SER A 175 0.34 -6.43 -7.02
CA SER A 175 -0.38 -7.67 -7.33
C SER A 175 -0.26 -8.68 -6.19
N LEU A 176 0.94 -8.83 -5.60
CA LEU A 176 1.20 -9.70 -4.46
C LEU A 176 0.48 -9.23 -3.20
N PHE A 177 0.49 -7.92 -2.93
CA PHE A 177 -0.21 -7.34 -1.78
C PHE A 177 -1.72 -7.53 -1.90
N LEU A 178 -2.27 -7.35 -3.11
CA LEU A 178 -3.67 -7.63 -3.39
C LEU A 178 -4.00 -9.12 -3.20
N GLU A 179 -3.15 -10.03 -3.67
CA GLU A 179 -3.34 -11.47 -3.50
C GLU A 179 -3.23 -11.91 -2.03
N PHE A 180 -2.35 -11.29 -1.25
CA PHE A 180 -2.28 -11.49 0.20
C PHE A 180 -3.64 -11.25 0.88
N PHE A 181 -4.34 -10.18 0.50
CA PHE A 181 -5.67 -9.90 1.04
C PHE A 181 -6.73 -10.86 0.52
N ASN A 182 -6.70 -11.19 -0.76
CA ASN A 182 -7.70 -12.05 -1.36
C ASN A 182 -7.54 -13.54 -1.00
N SER A 183 -6.36 -13.96 -0.56
CA SER A 183 -6.13 -15.31 -0.04
C SER A 183 -6.54 -15.43 1.44
N GLY A 184 -7.18 -14.41 2.02
CA GLY A 184 -7.58 -14.43 3.43
C GLY A 184 -6.41 -14.29 4.39
N GLN A 185 -5.30 -13.68 3.92
CA GLN A 185 -4.09 -13.42 4.69
C GLN A 185 -3.45 -14.69 5.28
N VAL A 186 -3.69 -15.84 4.67
CA VAL A 186 -3.18 -17.14 5.16
C VAL A 186 -1.72 -17.39 4.79
N ASN A 187 -1.23 -16.73 3.74
CA ASN A 187 0.16 -16.82 3.31
C ASN A 187 0.91 -15.50 3.62
N PRO A 188 1.65 -15.41 4.75
CA PRO A 188 2.41 -14.22 5.09
C PRO A 188 3.57 -13.92 4.11
N GLU A 189 4.05 -14.93 3.37
CA GLU A 189 5.14 -14.75 2.40
C GLU A 189 4.75 -13.81 1.27
N LEU A 190 3.45 -13.74 0.89
CA LEU A 190 2.96 -12.80 -0.12
C LEU A 190 3.15 -11.34 0.32
N LEU A 191 2.91 -11.03 1.61
CA LEU A 191 3.16 -9.69 2.15
C LEU A 191 4.66 -9.37 2.14
N THR A 192 5.49 -10.30 2.61
CA THR A 192 6.95 -10.13 2.60
C THR A 192 7.50 -9.94 1.18
N GLN A 193 7.02 -10.73 0.22
CA GLN A 193 7.39 -10.58 -1.20
C GLN A 193 6.93 -9.21 -1.72
N ALA A 194 5.70 -8.78 -1.44
CA ALA A 194 5.22 -7.46 -1.85
C ALA A 194 6.11 -6.32 -1.30
N CYS A 195 6.46 -6.36 -0.02
CA CYS A 195 7.39 -5.41 0.60
C CYS A 195 8.77 -5.41 -0.10
N ASN A 196 9.31 -6.59 -0.42
CA ASN A 196 10.58 -6.70 -1.13
C ASN A 196 10.52 -6.13 -2.55
N GLU A 197 9.44 -6.40 -3.29
CA GLU A 197 9.21 -5.83 -4.61
C GLU A 197 9.14 -4.29 -4.57
N TYR A 198 8.50 -3.70 -3.56
CA TYR A 198 8.52 -2.24 -3.40
C TYR A 198 9.91 -1.69 -3.09
N ARG A 199 10.73 -2.39 -2.28
CA ARG A 199 12.12 -1.98 -2.04
C ARG A 199 12.95 -2.05 -3.32
N LEU A 200 12.81 -3.11 -4.11
CA LEU A 200 13.48 -3.25 -5.41
C LEU A 200 13.02 -2.14 -6.36
N ALA A 201 11.71 -1.88 -6.45
CA ALA A 201 11.17 -0.81 -7.27
C ALA A 201 11.80 0.55 -6.98
N LEU A 202 12.00 0.86 -5.70
CA LEU A 202 12.59 2.13 -5.24
C LEU A 202 14.12 2.22 -5.45
N GLN A 203 14.80 1.09 -5.65
CA GLN A 203 16.22 1.04 -5.98
C GLN A 203 16.48 1.17 -7.49
N CYS A 204 15.46 0.98 -8.30
CA CYS A 204 15.52 1.13 -9.75
C CYS A 204 15.36 2.60 -10.15
N GLY A 205 16.26 3.08 -11.01
CA GLY A 205 16.10 4.33 -11.75
C GLY A 205 15.79 5.56 -10.90
N LYS A 206 14.67 6.22 -11.21
CA LYS A 206 14.18 7.44 -10.56
C LYS A 206 12.80 7.25 -9.93
N GLU A 207 12.41 6.00 -9.73
CA GLU A 207 11.11 5.59 -9.21
C GLU A 207 10.87 6.05 -7.78
N TYR A 208 11.93 6.41 -7.04
CA TYR A 208 11.85 7.10 -5.75
C TYR A 208 11.11 8.45 -5.80
N ARG A 209 10.76 8.97 -6.99
CA ARG A 209 9.93 10.17 -7.18
C ARG A 209 8.45 9.86 -7.34
N ASN A 210 8.08 8.58 -7.40
CA ASN A 210 6.71 8.16 -7.64
C ASN A 210 5.90 8.15 -6.32
N ALA A 211 4.96 9.09 -6.19
CA ALA A 211 4.11 9.23 -5.01
C ALA A 211 3.21 8.01 -4.78
N ASP A 212 2.62 7.43 -5.83
CA ASP A 212 1.78 6.22 -5.73
C ASP A 212 2.58 5.01 -5.25
N LEU A 213 3.82 4.84 -5.72
CA LEU A 213 4.72 3.77 -5.25
C LEU A 213 4.97 3.93 -3.74
N HIS A 214 5.30 5.13 -3.30
CA HIS A 214 5.50 5.41 -1.88
C HIS A 214 4.24 5.22 -1.03
N LEU A 215 3.07 5.60 -1.53
CA LEU A 215 1.80 5.40 -0.84
C LEU A 215 1.50 3.90 -0.66
N ASN A 216 1.66 3.11 -1.73
CA ASN A 216 1.43 1.67 -1.71
C ASN A 216 2.45 0.93 -0.81
N ALA A 217 3.73 1.31 -0.90
CA ALA A 217 4.78 0.77 -0.03
C ALA A 217 4.50 1.09 1.44
N GLY A 218 4.14 2.34 1.75
CA GLY A 218 3.78 2.78 3.10
C GLY A 218 2.61 1.99 3.69
N ALA A 219 1.58 1.69 2.88
CA ALA A 219 0.45 0.85 3.29
C ALA A 219 0.88 -0.60 3.60
N ALA A 220 1.74 -1.19 2.77
CA ALA A 220 2.26 -2.54 2.98
C ALA A 220 3.11 -2.64 4.26
N PHE A 221 4.06 -1.72 4.46
CA PHE A 221 4.90 -1.68 5.66
C PHE A 221 4.10 -1.38 6.93
N ARG A 222 3.07 -0.53 6.83
CA ARG A 222 2.13 -0.29 7.94
C ARG A 222 1.44 -1.60 8.34
N TYR A 223 0.97 -2.37 7.36
CA TYR A 223 0.32 -3.66 7.62
C TYR A 223 1.30 -4.69 8.20
N GLU A 224 2.56 -4.67 7.79
CA GLU A 224 3.66 -5.48 8.34
C GLU A 224 4.08 -5.04 9.77
N GLU A 225 3.60 -3.89 10.25
CA GLU A 225 4.04 -3.20 11.48
C GLU A 225 5.50 -2.74 11.46
N ASN A 226 6.07 -2.58 10.27
CA ASN A 226 7.32 -1.87 10.07
C ASN A 226 7.05 -0.36 10.00
N TYR A 227 6.69 0.21 11.14
CA TYR A 227 6.31 1.62 11.26
C TYR A 227 7.39 2.63 10.83
N PRO A 228 8.70 2.39 11.03
CA PRO A 228 9.75 3.27 10.49
C PRO A 228 9.70 3.40 8.96
N GLU A 229 9.69 2.28 8.23
CA GLU A 229 9.60 2.30 6.76
C GLU A 229 8.24 2.84 6.29
N ALA A 230 7.15 2.50 6.99
CA ALA A 230 5.82 3.00 6.67
C ALA A 230 5.74 4.54 6.74
N LEU A 231 6.19 5.14 7.85
CA LEU A 231 6.20 6.60 8.01
C LEU A 231 7.11 7.26 6.98
N HIS A 232 8.31 6.71 6.76
CA HIS A 232 9.25 7.24 5.78
C HIS A 232 8.63 7.32 4.37
N HIS A 233 7.98 6.24 3.92
CA HIS A 233 7.36 6.24 2.60
C HIS A 233 6.11 7.11 2.53
N LEU A 234 5.28 7.16 3.57
CA LEU A 234 4.14 8.09 3.58
C LEU A 234 4.58 9.57 3.55
N GLN A 235 5.68 9.92 4.22
CA GLN A 235 6.28 11.26 4.12
C GLN A 235 6.78 11.58 2.71
N LEU A 236 7.39 10.60 2.02
CA LEU A 236 7.80 10.77 0.63
C LEU A 236 6.60 10.84 -0.33
N ALA A 237 5.53 10.10 -0.08
CA ALA A 237 4.28 10.23 -0.84
C ALA A 237 3.73 11.66 -0.75
N VAL A 238 3.67 12.22 0.47
CA VAL A 238 3.29 13.64 0.71
C VAL A 238 4.23 14.60 -0.04
N LYS A 239 5.55 14.35 0.01
CA LYS A 239 6.54 15.20 -0.68
C LYS A 239 6.32 15.25 -2.20
N TYR A 240 6.00 14.12 -2.82
CA TYR A 240 5.82 14.02 -4.27
C TYR A 240 4.36 14.20 -4.74
N ASP A 241 3.41 14.34 -3.81
CA ASP A 241 2.02 14.75 -4.05
C ASP A 241 1.57 15.81 -3.02
N PRO A 242 2.11 17.03 -3.06
CA PRO A 242 1.78 18.06 -2.08
C PRO A 242 0.34 18.59 -2.19
N SER A 243 -0.35 18.29 -3.30
CA SER A 243 -1.75 18.67 -3.51
C SER A 243 -2.75 17.59 -3.05
N ASP A 244 -2.25 16.51 -2.44
CA ASP A 244 -3.05 15.40 -1.89
C ASP A 244 -4.01 14.76 -2.89
N VAL A 245 -3.61 14.70 -4.17
CA VAL A 245 -4.42 14.09 -5.24
C VAL A 245 -4.66 12.60 -4.96
N ILE A 246 -3.68 11.91 -4.37
CA ILE A 246 -3.77 10.48 -4.05
C ILE A 246 -4.12 10.19 -2.57
N GLY A 247 -4.43 11.23 -1.77
CA GLY A 247 -4.85 11.08 -0.38
C GLY A 247 -3.73 10.68 0.60
N SER A 248 -2.48 10.97 0.26
CA SER A 248 -1.29 10.61 1.05
C SER A 248 -1.22 11.36 2.40
N HIS A 249 -1.73 12.60 2.48
CA HIS A 249 -1.69 13.41 3.70
C HIS A 249 -2.51 12.78 4.83
N ASN A 250 -3.71 12.30 4.51
CA ASN A 250 -4.59 11.66 5.48
C ASN A 250 -3.99 10.34 5.98
N ARG A 251 -3.36 9.55 5.10
CA ARG A 251 -2.68 8.30 5.50
C ARG A 251 -1.52 8.55 6.46
N LEU A 252 -0.67 9.55 6.18
CA LEU A 252 0.42 9.94 7.08
C LEU A 252 -0.12 10.42 8.44
N THR A 253 -1.13 11.29 8.41
CA THR A 253 -1.74 11.85 9.62
C THR A 253 -2.37 10.75 10.49
N SER A 254 -3.14 9.86 9.87
CA SER A 254 -3.83 8.75 10.54
C SER A 254 -2.83 7.79 11.19
N LEU A 255 -1.76 7.39 10.49
CA LEU A 255 -0.71 6.54 11.08
C LEU A 255 0.00 7.23 12.24
N THR A 256 0.33 8.51 12.10
CA THR A 256 1.00 9.29 13.16
C THR A 256 0.14 9.36 14.43
N GLN A 257 -1.16 9.65 14.27
CA GLN A 257 -2.11 9.70 15.37
C GLN A 257 -2.32 8.33 16.03
N PHE A 258 -2.42 7.27 15.22
CA PHE A 258 -2.52 5.90 15.71
C PHE A 258 -1.32 5.55 16.60
N LEU A 259 -0.09 5.77 16.11
CA LEU A 259 1.14 5.46 16.85
C LEU A 259 1.27 6.28 18.14
N SER A 260 0.92 7.57 18.08
CA SER A 260 0.89 8.43 19.27
C SER A 260 -0.12 7.93 20.30
N SER A 261 -1.30 7.48 19.87
CA SER A 261 -2.36 6.99 20.74
C SER A 261 -1.99 5.66 21.40
N VAL A 262 -1.37 4.75 20.63
CA VAL A 262 -0.83 3.49 21.13
C VAL A 262 0.23 3.75 22.20
N ALA A 263 1.23 4.57 21.90
CA ALA A 263 2.32 4.86 22.82
C ALA A 263 1.82 5.51 24.11
N LEU A 264 0.94 6.51 24.00
CA LEU A 264 0.34 7.17 25.16
C LEU A 264 -0.45 6.18 26.01
N GLY A 265 -1.28 5.33 25.38
CA GLY A 265 -2.08 4.33 26.07
C GLY A 265 -1.24 3.29 26.80
N VAL A 266 -0.12 2.87 26.22
CA VAL A 266 0.84 1.97 26.89
C VAL A 266 1.50 2.68 28.07
N GLN A 267 1.99 3.91 27.88
CA GLN A 267 2.72 4.67 28.90
C GLN A 267 1.86 5.02 30.12
N ASN A 268 0.57 5.30 29.93
CA ASN A 268 -0.34 5.73 31.00
C ASN A 268 -1.36 4.66 31.44
N THR A 269 -1.14 3.39 31.06
CA THR A 269 -2.03 2.27 31.40
C THR A 269 -3.49 2.54 30.98
N GLY A 270 -3.67 3.07 29.77
CA GLY A 270 -4.99 3.41 29.23
C GLY A 270 -5.70 4.58 29.91
N GLY A 271 -4.97 5.41 30.67
CA GLY A 271 -5.54 6.51 31.45
C GLY A 271 -6.32 6.05 32.69
N LEU A 272 -6.15 4.79 33.12
CA LEU A 272 -6.82 4.27 34.30
C LEU A 272 -6.28 4.93 35.59
N ARG A 273 -7.19 5.21 36.52
CA ARG A 273 -6.82 5.70 37.86
C ARG A 273 -6.10 4.61 38.64
N THR A 274 -5.16 4.98 39.51
CA THR A 274 -4.37 4.06 40.36
C THR A 274 -5.23 3.05 41.13
N LYS A 275 -6.39 3.47 41.66
CA LYS A 275 -7.33 2.56 42.33
C LYS A 275 -7.84 1.45 41.39
N ARG A 276 -8.18 1.80 40.15
CA ARG A 276 -8.69 0.85 39.16
C ARG A 276 -7.60 -0.13 38.70
N ILE A 277 -6.36 0.35 38.58
CA ILE A 277 -5.19 -0.49 38.31
C ILE A 277 -5.02 -1.52 39.44
N ALA A 278 -5.08 -1.10 40.70
CA ALA A 278 -5.00 -2.00 41.85
C ALA A 278 -6.16 -3.01 41.91
N GLU A 279 -7.39 -2.58 41.61
CA GLU A 279 -8.56 -3.47 41.46
C GLU A 279 -8.32 -4.53 40.37
N PHE A 280 -7.72 -4.14 39.24
CA PHE A 280 -7.42 -5.08 38.15
C PHE A 280 -6.32 -6.08 38.51
N LYS A 281 -5.25 -5.65 39.19
CA LYS A 281 -4.20 -6.53 39.69
C LYS A 281 -4.73 -7.55 40.71
N THR A 282 -5.54 -7.09 41.66
CA THR A 282 -6.11 -7.95 42.71
C THR A 282 -7.14 -8.94 42.18
N SER A 283 -7.93 -8.55 41.18
CA SER A 283 -8.92 -9.42 40.53
C SER A 283 -8.38 -10.18 39.32
N PHE A 284 -7.06 -10.16 39.09
CA PHE A 284 -6.44 -10.92 38.02
C PHE A 284 -6.56 -12.43 38.31
N PRO A 285 -6.88 -13.28 37.32
CA PRO A 285 -7.10 -14.70 37.57
C PRO A 285 -5.90 -15.38 38.21
N THR A 286 -6.08 -15.98 39.39
CA THR A 286 -5.02 -16.71 40.10
C THR A 286 -4.62 -18.00 39.36
N SER A 287 -5.59 -18.63 38.67
CA SER A 287 -5.38 -19.78 37.80
C SER A 287 -5.69 -19.40 36.36
N LEU A 288 -4.63 -19.21 35.57
CA LEU A 288 -4.73 -18.81 34.16
C LEU A 288 -5.38 -19.88 33.28
N SER A 289 -5.43 -21.14 33.74
CA SER A 289 -6.12 -22.24 33.06
C SER A 289 -7.63 -22.04 32.88
N SER A 290 -8.27 -21.18 33.69
CA SER A 290 -9.70 -20.88 33.55
C SER A 290 -10.01 -19.89 32.42
N VAL A 291 -9.01 -19.11 31.99
CA VAL A 291 -9.15 -18.06 30.97
C VAL A 291 -8.34 -18.34 29.70
N ASN A 292 -7.45 -19.33 29.74
CA ASN A 292 -6.65 -19.80 28.61
C ASN A 292 -7.28 -21.06 27.97
N PRO A 293 -7.93 -20.96 26.80
CA PRO A 293 -8.47 -22.11 26.09
C PRO A 293 -7.41 -22.89 25.27
N PHE A 294 -6.18 -22.42 25.17
CA PHE A 294 -5.12 -23.01 24.35
C PHE A 294 -4.37 -24.09 25.14
N THR A 295 -4.89 -25.32 25.06
CA THR A 295 -4.28 -26.49 25.69
C THR A 295 -3.05 -26.92 24.89
N GLY A 296 -1.89 -27.01 25.55
CA GLY A 296 -0.61 -27.35 24.90
C GLY A 296 0.43 -26.23 24.90
N HIS A 297 0.05 -25.03 25.33
CA HIS A 297 0.97 -23.89 25.47
C HIS A 297 1.42 -23.71 26.92
N ARG A 298 2.68 -23.31 27.10
CA ARG A 298 3.18 -22.82 28.39
C ARG A 298 2.56 -21.44 28.63
N THR A 299 1.83 -21.30 29.72
CA THR A 299 1.32 -19.98 30.11
C THR A 299 2.42 -19.20 30.82
N VAL A 300 2.61 -17.96 30.38
CA VAL A 300 3.55 -16.98 30.94
C VAL A 300 2.75 -15.93 31.70
N SER A 301 3.26 -15.54 32.86
CA SER A 301 2.52 -14.68 33.82
C SER A 301 2.78 -13.20 33.62
N SER A 302 3.91 -12.85 32.99
CA SER A 302 4.38 -11.47 32.81
C SER A 302 4.73 -11.19 31.35
N PHE A 303 4.39 -9.99 30.87
CA PHE A 303 4.78 -9.51 29.56
C PHE A 303 6.29 -9.27 29.43
N ALA A 304 6.99 -9.10 30.56
CA ALA A 304 8.44 -8.96 30.60
C ALA A 304 9.19 -10.23 30.15
N GLU A 305 8.57 -11.41 30.28
CA GLU A 305 9.15 -12.69 29.86
C GLU A 305 9.14 -12.92 28.35
N LEU A 306 8.37 -12.14 27.58
CA LEU A 306 8.27 -12.29 26.12
C LEU A 306 9.51 -11.72 25.43
N SER A 307 10.07 -12.45 24.48
CA SER A 307 11.10 -11.94 23.56
C SER A 307 10.49 -11.18 22.39
N VAL A 308 11.25 -10.24 21.81
CA VAL A 308 10.89 -9.59 20.53
C VAL A 308 10.84 -10.65 19.43
N GLY A 309 9.84 -10.57 18.55
CA GLY A 309 9.55 -11.56 17.53
C GLY A 309 8.59 -12.67 17.99
N PRO A 310 8.58 -13.84 17.33
CA PRO A 310 7.69 -14.94 17.65
C PRO A 310 8.05 -15.61 18.99
N ASN A 311 7.03 -15.95 19.78
CA ASN A 311 7.17 -16.73 21.01
C ASN A 311 6.29 -18.00 20.90
N ASP A 312 6.76 -19.00 20.16
CA ASP A 312 5.98 -20.21 19.86
C ASP A 312 5.76 -21.09 21.10
N GLY A 313 4.57 -21.69 21.20
CA GLY A 313 4.20 -22.56 22.31
C GLY A 313 3.95 -21.80 23.62
N VAL A 314 3.89 -20.47 23.59
CA VAL A 314 3.61 -19.61 24.75
C VAL A 314 2.20 -19.03 24.66
N VAL A 315 1.55 -18.88 25.81
CA VAL A 315 0.34 -18.06 25.95
C VAL A 315 0.57 -16.98 26.99
N VAL A 316 0.13 -15.76 26.67
CA VAL A 316 0.08 -14.62 27.59
C VAL A 316 -1.36 -14.34 27.95
N VAL A 317 -1.60 -13.88 29.17
CA VAL A 317 -2.91 -13.38 29.59
C VAL A 317 -2.79 -11.91 29.98
N GLY A 318 -3.74 -11.10 29.55
CA GLY A 318 -3.79 -9.68 29.85
C GLY A 318 -5.21 -9.20 30.06
N ARG A 319 -5.36 -8.05 30.70
CA ARG A 319 -6.64 -7.35 30.84
C ARG A 319 -6.63 -6.09 29.99
N ILE A 320 -7.68 -5.89 29.21
CA ILE A 320 -7.84 -4.70 28.38
C ILE A 320 -8.03 -3.48 29.29
N VAL A 321 -7.17 -2.47 29.12
CA VAL A 321 -7.21 -1.21 29.88
C VAL A 321 -7.60 -0.02 29.02
N SER A 322 -7.45 -0.12 27.70
CA SER A 322 -7.91 0.89 26.73
C SER A 322 -8.14 0.27 25.36
N THR A 323 -8.97 0.93 24.55
CA THR A 323 -9.22 0.61 23.13
C THR A 323 -8.70 1.75 22.27
N ILE A 324 -7.96 1.45 21.20
CA ILE A 324 -7.40 2.45 20.29
C ILE A 324 -8.24 2.49 19.02
N THR A 325 -8.84 3.65 18.73
CA THR A 325 -9.66 3.88 17.53
C THR A 325 -8.86 4.61 16.47
N HIS A 326 -8.99 4.22 15.20
CA HIS A 326 -8.39 4.90 14.06
C HIS A 326 -9.26 4.68 12.81
N GLU A 327 -9.07 5.50 11.77
CA GLU A 327 -9.98 5.57 10.61
C GLU A 327 -10.04 4.29 9.78
N GLU A 328 -8.90 3.60 9.63
CA GLU A 328 -8.80 2.40 8.79
C GLU A 328 -9.44 1.15 9.42
N GLY A 329 -9.80 1.20 10.71
CA GLY A 329 -10.49 0.13 11.45
C GLY A 329 -9.71 -1.18 11.68
N ILE A 330 -8.66 -1.44 10.89
CA ILE A 330 -7.75 -2.58 11.03
C ILE A 330 -6.30 -2.07 11.19
N PRO A 331 -5.56 -2.55 12.22
CA PRO A 331 -5.95 -3.59 13.18
C PRO A 331 -6.98 -3.15 14.23
N VAL A 332 -7.73 -4.10 14.78
CA VAL A 332 -8.45 -3.86 16.04
C VAL A 332 -7.39 -3.74 17.14
N ALA A 333 -7.12 -2.52 17.58
CA ALA A 333 -6.04 -2.20 18.50
C ALA A 333 -6.56 -1.90 19.91
N SER A 334 -5.86 -2.40 20.93
CA SER A 334 -6.17 -2.17 22.35
C SER A 334 -4.89 -2.19 23.17
N VAL A 335 -4.94 -1.67 24.39
CA VAL A 335 -3.85 -1.79 25.37
C VAL A 335 -4.25 -2.84 26.40
N ALA A 336 -3.38 -3.80 26.64
CA ALA A 336 -3.54 -4.82 27.65
C ALA A 336 -2.52 -4.62 28.76
N MET A 337 -2.92 -4.95 29.99
CA MET A 337 -2.09 -4.95 31.19
C MET A 337 -2.04 -6.37 31.78
N ASP A 338 -0.86 -6.85 32.14
CA ASP A 338 -0.72 -8.13 32.83
C ASP A 338 -1.01 -8.05 34.34
N GLY A 339 -0.74 -9.14 35.06
CA GLY A 339 -0.92 -9.20 36.52
C GLY A 339 0.08 -8.35 37.30
N GLU A 340 1.25 -8.05 36.72
CA GLU A 340 2.31 -7.25 37.34
C GLU A 340 2.09 -5.74 37.11
N GLY A 341 1.28 -5.40 36.11
CA GLY A 341 0.94 -4.03 35.72
C GLY A 341 1.65 -3.54 34.46
N ASP A 342 2.45 -4.38 33.82
CA ASP A 342 3.12 -4.05 32.58
C ASP A 342 2.10 -3.98 31.45
N CYS A 343 2.28 -2.99 30.58
CA CYS A 343 1.36 -2.71 29.50
C CYS A 343 2.01 -2.95 28.14
N LEU A 344 1.22 -3.47 27.21
CA LEU A 344 1.55 -3.56 25.79
C LEU A 344 0.31 -3.31 24.95
N ALA A 345 0.51 -2.93 23.70
CA ALA A 345 -0.58 -2.89 22.74
C ALA A 345 -0.86 -4.29 22.18
N VAL A 346 -2.09 -4.56 21.77
CA VAL A 346 -2.49 -5.78 21.08
C VAL A 346 -3.17 -5.36 19.80
N CYS A 347 -2.60 -5.76 18.65
CA CYS A 347 -3.10 -5.43 17.33
C CYS A 347 -3.63 -6.69 16.66
N VAL A 348 -4.94 -6.80 16.50
CA VAL A 348 -5.60 -7.97 15.92
C VAL A 348 -6.01 -7.70 14.47
N TYR A 349 -5.57 -8.57 13.57
CA TYR A 349 -5.84 -8.50 12.12
C TYR A 349 -6.84 -9.56 11.70
N ASN A 350 -7.25 -9.52 10.43
CA ASN A 350 -8.21 -10.47 9.85
C ASN A 350 -9.53 -10.53 10.66
N CYS A 351 -9.98 -9.37 11.12
CA CYS A 351 -11.18 -9.20 11.95
C CYS A 351 -12.35 -8.71 11.10
N ALA A 352 -13.56 -9.17 11.40
CA ALA A 352 -14.75 -8.45 10.97
C ALA A 352 -14.94 -7.20 11.84
N PRO A 353 -15.65 -6.16 11.36
CA PRO A 353 -15.97 -4.97 12.15
C PRO A 353 -16.73 -5.25 13.46
N SER A 354 -17.29 -6.45 13.62
CA SER A 354 -18.00 -6.89 14.82
C SER A 354 -17.07 -7.33 15.96
N LEU A 355 -15.78 -7.57 15.70
CA LEU A 355 -14.82 -7.90 16.76
C LEU A 355 -14.43 -6.63 17.50
N SER A 356 -14.68 -6.61 18.81
CA SER A 356 -14.34 -5.49 19.68
C SER A 356 -13.96 -5.98 21.07
N PHE A 357 -13.15 -5.16 21.74
CA PHE A 357 -12.72 -5.34 23.13
C PHE A 357 -13.26 -4.21 23.98
N PHE A 358 -13.44 -4.50 25.27
CA PHE A 358 -13.95 -3.56 26.26
C PHE A 358 -13.01 -3.56 27.45
N ILE A 359 -12.90 -2.39 28.09
CA ILE A 359 -12.08 -2.23 29.30
C ILE A 359 -12.54 -3.23 30.37
N GLY A 360 -11.60 -4.02 30.87
CA GLY A 360 -11.84 -5.09 31.84
C GLY A 360 -11.97 -6.49 31.24
N ASP A 361 -12.12 -6.64 29.92
CA ASP A 361 -12.04 -7.95 29.26
C ASP A 361 -10.67 -8.58 29.55
N THR A 362 -10.67 -9.89 29.84
CA THR A 362 -9.46 -10.68 29.95
C THR A 362 -9.20 -11.36 28.62
N ILE A 363 -8.03 -11.17 28.04
CA ILE A 363 -7.62 -11.82 26.79
C ILE A 363 -6.53 -12.84 27.07
N ALA A 364 -6.52 -13.92 26.29
CA ALA A 364 -5.36 -14.82 26.20
C ALA A 364 -4.87 -14.83 24.75
N VAL A 365 -3.57 -14.71 24.53
CA VAL A 365 -2.97 -14.71 23.19
C VAL A 365 -1.98 -15.86 23.08
N ALA A 366 -2.21 -16.76 22.12
CA ALA A 366 -1.32 -17.88 21.81
C ALA A 366 -0.29 -17.49 20.76
N ASP A 367 0.92 -18.02 20.91
CA ASP A 367 2.06 -17.80 20.03
C ASP A 367 2.29 -16.29 19.75
N PRO A 368 2.41 -15.44 20.80
CA PRO A 368 2.43 -13.99 20.62
C PRO A 368 3.65 -13.55 19.82
N HIS A 369 3.42 -12.74 18.79
CA HIS A 369 4.48 -12.10 18.03
C HIS A 369 4.68 -10.68 18.56
N VAL A 370 5.78 -10.44 19.26
CA VAL A 370 6.06 -9.13 19.87
C VAL A 370 6.78 -8.23 18.87
N ILE A 371 6.20 -7.06 18.61
CA ILE A 371 6.86 -5.96 17.91
C ILE A 371 7.35 -4.95 18.94
N GLU A 372 8.58 -4.47 18.76
CA GLU A 372 9.18 -3.46 19.61
C GLU A 372 9.49 -2.21 18.79
N VAL A 373 8.89 -1.09 19.19
CA VAL A 373 9.12 0.23 18.60
C VAL A 373 9.94 1.03 19.59
N LYS A 374 11.13 1.48 19.17
CA LYS A 374 12.06 2.29 19.98
C LYS A 374 12.34 3.61 19.30
N ASP A 375 12.15 4.70 20.04
CA ASP A 375 12.54 6.07 19.70
C ASP A 375 12.09 6.50 18.30
N LEU A 376 10.90 6.03 17.88
CA LEU A 376 10.34 6.29 16.57
C LEU A 376 9.92 7.76 16.47
N GLU A 377 10.51 8.48 15.52
CA GLU A 377 10.21 9.88 15.24
C GLU A 377 8.86 10.01 14.52
N LEU A 378 7.88 10.61 15.20
CA LEU A 378 6.59 10.98 14.63
C LEU A 378 6.61 12.39 14.05
N SER A 379 7.41 13.27 14.66
CA SER A 379 7.68 14.63 14.20
C SER A 379 9.04 15.09 14.73
N ALA A 380 9.52 16.26 14.29
CA ALA A 380 10.80 16.83 14.72
C ALA A 380 10.94 16.98 16.25
N SER A 381 9.84 17.00 17.00
CA SER A 381 9.84 17.13 18.47
C SER A 381 9.12 16.00 19.20
N SER A 382 8.72 14.92 18.51
CA SER A 382 7.95 13.82 19.10
C SER A 382 8.55 12.47 18.75
N LYS A 383 8.93 11.72 19.79
CA LYS A 383 9.38 10.33 19.68
C LYS A 383 8.50 9.43 20.52
N VAL A 384 8.24 8.22 20.01
CA VAL A 384 7.45 7.22 20.73
C VAL A 384 8.18 5.89 20.84
N SER A 385 7.96 5.22 21.97
CA SER A 385 8.48 3.88 22.24
C SER A 385 7.37 3.05 22.88
N PHE A 386 7.16 1.84 22.38
CA PHE A 386 6.18 0.89 22.92
C PHE A 386 6.45 -0.54 22.44
N ARG A 387 5.86 -1.52 23.12
CA ARG A 387 5.77 -2.90 22.66
C ARG A 387 4.33 -3.22 22.27
N SER A 388 4.15 -4.02 21.23
CA SER A 388 2.86 -4.57 20.84
C SER A 388 2.94 -6.09 20.63
N ILE A 389 1.81 -6.77 20.77
CA ILE A 389 1.62 -8.13 20.27
C ILE A 389 0.79 -8.03 19.00
N ARG A 390 1.37 -8.48 17.90
CA ARG A 390 0.69 -8.68 16.62
C ARG A 390 -0.04 -10.01 16.64
N VAL A 391 -1.35 -9.97 16.39
CA VAL A 391 -2.21 -11.15 16.29
C VAL A 391 -2.74 -11.23 14.85
N PRO A 392 -2.12 -12.03 13.97
CA PRO A 392 -2.45 -12.04 12.54
C PRO A 392 -3.84 -12.62 12.25
N ASN A 393 -4.36 -13.46 13.14
CA ASN A 393 -5.67 -14.09 13.01
C ASN A 393 -6.39 -14.14 14.37
N PRO A 394 -7.69 -13.78 14.45
CA PRO A 394 -8.42 -13.75 15.73
C PRO A 394 -8.49 -15.11 16.43
N SER A 395 -8.34 -16.23 15.71
CA SER A 395 -8.31 -17.58 16.30
C SER A 395 -7.17 -17.81 17.28
N LYS A 396 -6.11 -16.98 17.23
CA LYS A 396 -4.98 -17.00 18.17
C LYS A 396 -5.22 -16.19 19.43
N LEU A 397 -6.40 -15.63 19.59
CA LEU A 397 -6.78 -14.82 20.75
C LEU A 397 -8.10 -15.33 21.34
N SER A 398 -8.22 -15.34 22.66
CA SER A 398 -9.49 -15.54 23.36
C SER A 398 -9.91 -14.26 24.08
N ARG A 399 -11.22 -14.10 24.29
CA ARG A 399 -11.81 -13.04 25.10
C ARG A 399 -12.68 -13.69 26.17
N ASN A 400 -12.34 -13.44 27.43
CA ASN A 400 -12.99 -13.99 28.62
C ASN A 400 -13.10 -15.53 28.55
N GLY A 401 -12.04 -16.20 28.08
CA GLY A 401 -11.98 -17.65 27.92
C GLY A 401 -12.61 -18.20 26.64
N CYS A 402 -13.31 -17.38 25.85
CA CYS A 402 -13.98 -17.81 24.63
C CYS A 402 -13.20 -17.39 23.37
N LEU A 403 -13.05 -18.30 22.41
CA LEU A 403 -12.51 -17.96 21.09
C LEU A 403 -13.51 -17.11 20.28
N PRO A 404 -13.03 -16.19 19.42
CA PRO A 404 -13.87 -15.45 18.49
C PRO A 404 -14.74 -16.38 17.63
N LYS A 405 -15.98 -15.97 17.40
CA LYS A 405 -16.89 -16.68 16.50
C LYS A 405 -16.46 -16.48 15.05
N PRO A 406 -16.82 -17.39 14.12
CA PRO A 406 -16.54 -17.19 12.69
C PRO A 406 -17.07 -15.86 12.13
N THR A 407 -18.19 -15.35 12.66
CA THR A 407 -18.77 -14.04 12.27
C THR A 407 -17.96 -12.83 12.72
N GLN A 408 -16.92 -13.02 13.53
CA GLN A 408 -16.01 -11.99 14.03
C GLN A 408 -14.66 -12.01 13.29
N MET A 409 -14.46 -12.98 12.40
CA MET A 409 -13.29 -13.06 11.51
C MET A 409 -13.64 -12.40 10.17
N ALA A 410 -12.65 -11.82 9.48
CA ALA A 410 -12.93 -11.26 8.17
C ALA A 410 -13.36 -12.39 7.21
N PRO A 411 -14.30 -12.13 6.30
CA PRO A 411 -14.66 -13.12 5.29
C PRO A 411 -13.44 -13.40 4.40
N SER A 412 -13.30 -14.64 3.95
CA SER A 412 -12.28 -15.07 3.00
C SER A 412 -12.31 -14.31 1.65
N HIS A 413 -13.35 -13.51 1.41
CA HIS A 413 -13.46 -12.59 0.28
C HIS A 413 -13.66 -11.16 0.78
N LEU A 414 -12.60 -10.35 0.74
CA LEU A 414 -12.66 -8.93 1.11
C LEU A 414 -13.53 -8.15 0.10
N LYS A 415 -14.43 -7.30 0.62
CA LYS A 415 -14.98 -6.19 -0.15
C LYS A 415 -13.90 -5.13 -0.26
N ILE A 416 -13.37 -4.92 -1.46
CA ILE A 416 -12.19 -4.08 -1.74
C ILE A 416 -12.42 -2.58 -1.48
N SER A 417 -13.64 -2.14 -1.14
CA SER A 417 -13.95 -0.73 -0.90
C SER A 417 -13.32 -0.11 0.36
N ALA A 418 -12.39 -0.79 1.03
CA ALA A 418 -11.81 -0.36 2.32
C ALA A 418 -10.28 -0.51 2.41
N LEU A 419 -9.58 -0.76 1.29
CA LEU A 419 -8.11 -0.69 1.23
C LEU A 419 -7.68 0.69 0.76
#